data_AF-A0A0K9PPQ8-F1
#
_entry.id   AF-A0A0K9PPQ8-F1
#
_cell.length_a   1.000
_cell.length_b   1.000
_cell.length_c   1.000
_cell.angle_alpha   90.00
_cell.angle_beta   90.00
_cell.angle_gamma   90.00
#
_symmetry.space_group_name_H-M   'P 1'
#
loop_
_entity.id
_entity.type
_entity.pdbx_description
1 polymer ?
#
loop_
_entity_poly.entity_id
_entity_poly.type
_entity_poly.pdbx_seq_one_letter_code
_entity_poly.pdbx_strand_id
1 'polypeptide(L)'
;MKSKGKLRAKRFLAKSIILFSIASNDLFDFAQNFGFQNTTKNSIFVSSLASQFKSQIKRIYRLRGRKFVVFGVGRLGCLPVLMAGNANYSCSEDLNNLSKLFNVALRMELHHLRSTCRRMNILYIDSYGINKVITSSPLKYGFTEIKAACCGSGVLNA
;
A
#
# COMPACT_ATOMS: atom_id res chain seq x y z
N MET A 1 -11.28 -7.86 -36.90
CA MET A 1 -11.23 -8.72 -35.69
C MET A 1 -10.86 -8.00 -34.37
N LYS A 2 -9.94 -7.01 -34.35
CA LYS A 2 -9.49 -6.33 -33.10
C LYS A 2 -10.59 -5.64 -32.27
N SER A 3 -11.69 -5.19 -32.90
CA SER A 3 -12.80 -4.48 -32.22
C SER A 3 -13.60 -5.36 -31.26
N LYS A 4 -13.81 -6.65 -31.59
CA LYS A 4 -14.54 -7.61 -30.74
C LYS A 4 -13.79 -7.88 -29.42
N GLY A 5 -12.46 -7.99 -29.47
CA GLY A 5 -11.61 -8.20 -28.29
C GLY A 5 -11.67 -7.03 -27.31
N LYS A 6 -11.52 -5.78 -27.80
CA LYS A 6 -11.60 -4.57 -26.97
C LYS A 6 -12.96 -4.43 -26.26
N LEU A 7 -14.04 -4.76 -26.97
CA LEU A 7 -15.39 -4.72 -26.40
C LEU A 7 -15.56 -5.79 -25.30
N ARG A 8 -15.07 -7.01 -25.55
CA ARG A 8 -15.13 -8.11 -24.57
C ARG A 8 -14.32 -7.78 -23.31
N ALA A 9 -13.11 -7.25 -23.45
CA ALA A 9 -12.26 -6.82 -22.33
C ALA A 9 -12.93 -5.74 -21.48
N LYS A 10 -13.54 -4.73 -22.11
CA LYS A 10 -14.31 -3.69 -21.41
C LYS A 10 -15.48 -4.26 -20.62
N ARG A 11 -16.23 -5.21 -21.20
CA ARG A 11 -17.34 -5.88 -20.49
C ARG A 11 -16.86 -6.72 -19.31
N PHE A 12 -15.72 -7.40 -19.47
CA PHE A 12 -15.09 -8.18 -18.41
C PHE A 12 -14.71 -7.27 -17.24
N LEU A 13 -13.92 -6.22 -17.48
CA LEU A 13 -13.49 -5.27 -16.45
C LEU A 13 -14.67 -4.59 -15.72
N ALA A 14 -15.78 -4.34 -16.42
CA ALA A 14 -16.99 -3.78 -15.80
C ALA A 14 -17.61 -4.71 -14.74
N LYS A 15 -17.40 -6.02 -14.86
CA LYS A 15 -17.91 -7.04 -13.93
C LYS A 15 -16.86 -7.50 -12.90
N SER A 16 -15.57 -7.28 -13.15
CA SER A 16 -14.47 -7.66 -12.25
C SER A 16 -14.39 -6.80 -10.99
N ILE A 17 -13.81 -7.38 -9.94
CA ILE A 17 -13.23 -6.66 -8.80
C ILE A 17 -11.73 -6.53 -9.09
N ILE A 18 -11.17 -5.34 -8.92
CA ILE A 18 -9.80 -5.02 -9.30
C ILE A 18 -9.04 -4.63 -8.03
N LEU A 19 -8.08 -5.45 -7.66
CA LEU A 19 -7.32 -5.31 -6.41
C LEU A 19 -6.02 -4.56 -6.70
N PHE A 20 -5.66 -3.65 -5.82
CA PHE A 20 -4.39 -2.95 -5.84
C PHE A 20 -3.69 -3.05 -4.49
N SER A 21 -2.45 -3.54 -4.51
CA SER A 21 -1.49 -3.49 -3.41
C SER A 21 -0.15 -3.08 -4.00
N ILE A 22 0.20 -1.80 -3.89
CA ILE A 22 1.41 -1.21 -4.47
C ILE A 22 1.98 -0.15 -3.51
N ALA A 23 3.03 0.57 -3.92
CA ALA A 23 3.74 1.63 -3.19
C ALA A 23 4.74 1.19 -2.10
N SER A 24 4.68 -0.05 -1.61
CA SER A 24 5.61 -0.50 -0.55
C SER A 24 7.07 -0.45 -1.00
N ASN A 25 7.36 -0.91 -2.23
CA ASN A 25 8.72 -0.86 -2.80
C ASN A 25 9.17 0.58 -3.07
N ASP A 26 8.29 1.42 -3.64
CA ASP A 26 8.61 2.83 -3.93
C ASP A 26 8.97 3.59 -2.65
N LEU A 27 8.24 3.35 -1.55
CA LEU A 27 8.53 3.94 -0.24
C LEU A 27 9.84 3.40 0.33
N PHE A 28 10.09 2.10 0.22
CA PHE A 28 11.35 1.50 0.66
C PHE A 28 12.55 2.07 -0.09
N ASP A 29 12.51 2.07 -1.43
CA ASP A 29 13.59 2.57 -2.29
C ASP A 29 13.84 4.06 -2.07
N PHE A 30 12.77 4.87 -1.98
CA PHE A 30 12.89 6.29 -1.67
C PHE A 30 13.60 6.50 -0.33
N ALA A 31 13.21 5.72 0.68
CA ALA A 31 13.72 5.86 2.02
C ALA A 31 15.19 5.42 2.14
N GLN A 32 15.61 4.39 1.39
CA GLN A 32 17.02 3.98 1.27
C GLN A 32 17.89 5.06 0.60
N ASN A 33 17.38 5.70 -0.45
CA ASN A 33 18.17 6.65 -1.24
C ASN A 33 18.23 8.07 -0.63
N PHE A 34 17.18 8.49 0.08
CA PHE A 34 17.04 9.88 0.54
C PHE A 34 16.97 10.03 2.07
N GLY A 35 16.98 8.91 2.80
CA GLY A 35 16.80 8.88 4.25
C GLY A 35 15.36 9.16 4.68
N PHE A 36 15.14 9.09 6.00
CA PHE A 36 13.78 9.12 6.57
C PHE A 36 13.39 10.47 7.20
N GLN A 37 14.39 11.31 7.50
CA GLN A 37 14.25 12.51 8.35
C GLN A 37 13.79 13.78 7.61
N ASN A 38 13.84 13.78 6.27
CA ASN A 38 13.47 14.98 5.49
C ASN A 38 11.97 15.03 5.20
N THR A 39 11.20 15.61 6.14
CA THR A 39 9.73 15.69 6.08
C THR A 39 9.19 16.38 4.83
N THR A 40 9.89 17.39 4.31
CA THR A 40 9.51 18.09 3.07
C THR A 40 9.63 17.18 1.85
N LYS A 41 10.77 16.49 1.68
CA LYS A 41 10.97 15.53 0.58
C LYS A 41 9.96 14.38 0.67
N ASN A 42 9.72 13.86 1.88
CA ASN A 42 8.73 12.81 2.12
C ASN A 42 7.34 13.24 1.63
N SER A 43 6.89 14.44 1.99
CA SER A 43 5.57 14.96 1.63
C SER A 43 5.40 15.18 0.13
N ILE A 44 6.44 15.68 -0.56
CA ILE A 44 6.42 15.85 -2.01
C ILE A 44 6.34 14.47 -2.69
N PHE A 45 7.19 13.53 -2.26
CA PHE A 45 7.25 12.20 -2.84
C PHE A 45 5.93 11.43 -2.68
N VAL A 46 5.40 11.32 -1.47
CA VAL A 46 4.17 10.55 -1.21
C VAL A 46 2.95 11.16 -1.91
N SER A 47 2.88 12.49 -2.03
CA SER A 47 1.81 13.16 -2.76
C SER A 47 1.90 12.88 -4.26
N SER A 48 3.11 12.93 -4.82
CA SER A 48 3.36 12.55 -6.22
C SER A 48 2.99 11.10 -6.47
N LEU A 49 3.42 10.17 -5.62
CA LEU A 49 3.14 8.75 -5.73
C LEU A 49 1.63 8.45 -5.65
N ALA A 50 0.92 9.07 -4.70
CA ALA A 50 -0.53 8.92 -4.56
C ALA A 50 -1.29 9.48 -5.78
N SER A 51 -0.85 10.61 -6.34
CA SER A 51 -1.44 11.18 -7.56
C SER A 51 -1.21 10.30 -8.80
N GLN A 52 -0.03 9.67 -8.90
CA GLN A 52 0.25 8.68 -9.95
C GLN A 52 -0.64 7.45 -9.80
N PHE A 53 -0.82 6.95 -8.56
CA PHE A 53 -1.75 5.85 -8.27
C PHE A 53 -3.17 6.19 -8.72
N LYS A 54 -3.69 7.35 -8.32
CA LYS A 54 -5.01 7.86 -8.77
C LYS A 54 -5.14 7.78 -10.28
N SER A 55 -4.10 8.22 -11.00
CA SER A 55 -4.09 8.23 -12.46
C SER A 55 -4.20 6.81 -13.04
N GLN A 56 -3.55 5.81 -12.43
CA GLN A 56 -3.68 4.41 -12.85
C GLN A 56 -5.10 3.86 -12.61
N ILE A 57 -5.70 4.11 -11.44
CA ILE A 57 -7.10 3.71 -11.20
C ILE A 57 -8.04 4.38 -12.22
N LYS A 58 -7.84 5.67 -12.50
CA LYS A 58 -8.64 6.43 -13.46
C LYS A 58 -8.51 5.87 -14.88
N ARG A 59 -7.33 5.35 -15.27
CA ARG A 59 -7.14 4.65 -16.55
C ARG A 59 -7.99 3.38 -16.63
N ILE A 60 -7.98 2.55 -15.60
CA ILE A 60 -8.81 1.33 -15.57
C ILE A 60 -10.31 1.68 -15.55
N TYR A 61 -10.69 2.74 -14.85
CA TYR A 61 -12.06 3.26 -14.90
C TYR A 61 -12.50 3.67 -16.31
N ARG A 62 -11.63 4.33 -17.08
CA ARG A 62 -11.86 4.64 -18.51
C ARG A 62 -11.99 3.38 -19.37
N LEU A 63 -11.38 2.28 -18.96
CA LEU A 63 -11.52 0.94 -19.55
C LEU A 63 -12.76 0.17 -19.07
N ARG A 64 -13.70 0.85 -18.40
CA ARG A 64 -14.95 0.32 -17.84
C ARG A 64 -14.82 -0.42 -16.51
N GLY A 65 -13.65 -0.47 -15.87
CA GLY A 65 -13.53 -0.94 -14.48
C GLY A 65 -14.40 -0.12 -13.53
N ARG A 66 -15.07 -0.77 -12.58
CA ARG A 66 -16.00 -0.10 -11.65
C ARG A 66 -15.79 -0.43 -10.19
N LYS A 67 -15.28 -1.63 -9.86
CA LYS A 67 -15.11 -2.12 -8.49
C LYS A 67 -13.63 -2.25 -8.17
N PHE A 68 -13.16 -1.47 -7.22
CA PHE A 68 -11.76 -1.39 -6.83
C PHE A 68 -11.60 -1.72 -5.35
N VAL A 69 -10.61 -2.53 -5.01
CA VAL A 69 -10.17 -2.75 -3.63
C VAL A 69 -8.73 -2.28 -3.57
N VAL A 70 -8.45 -1.31 -2.69
CA VAL A 70 -7.15 -0.66 -2.59
C VAL A 70 -6.62 -0.88 -1.18
N PHE A 71 -5.50 -1.58 -1.07
CA PHE A 71 -4.80 -1.78 0.18
C PHE A 71 -3.90 -0.58 0.47
N GLY A 72 -4.00 -0.04 1.68
CA GLY A 72 -2.97 0.84 2.22
C GLY A 72 -1.67 0.08 2.45
N VAL A 73 -0.58 0.82 2.60
CA VAL A 73 0.73 0.27 2.96
C VAL A 73 0.71 -0.14 4.44
N GLY A 74 1.29 -1.30 4.74
CA GLY A 74 1.41 -1.83 6.10
C GLY A 74 2.43 -1.08 6.96
N ARG A 75 2.83 -1.69 8.08
CA ARG A 75 3.89 -1.13 8.95
C ARG A 75 5.28 -1.44 8.36
N LEU A 76 5.73 -0.67 7.35
CA LEU A 76 7.01 -0.91 6.67
C LEU A 76 8.18 -1.00 7.65
N GLY A 77 8.24 -0.14 8.65
CA GLY A 77 9.33 -0.13 9.63
C GLY A 77 9.42 -1.41 10.48
N CYS A 78 8.38 -2.25 10.47
CA CYS A 78 8.33 -3.51 11.19
C CYS A 78 8.64 -4.74 10.30
N LEU A 79 9.11 -4.56 9.07
CA LEU A 79 9.57 -5.68 8.27
C LEU A 79 10.85 -6.28 8.90
N PRO A 80 10.99 -7.62 8.97
CA PRO A 80 12.15 -8.26 9.61
C PRO A 80 13.50 -7.72 9.13
N VAL A 81 13.67 -7.54 7.82
CA VAL A 81 14.90 -6.99 7.20
C VAL A 81 15.24 -5.58 7.67
N LEU A 82 14.23 -4.76 7.98
CA LEU A 82 14.42 -3.40 8.48
C LEU A 82 14.67 -3.39 9.99
N MET A 83 14.04 -4.30 10.74
CA MET A 83 14.29 -4.46 12.16
C MET A 83 15.69 -5.02 12.45
N ALA A 84 16.20 -5.92 11.60
CA ALA A 84 17.53 -6.53 11.74
C ALA A 84 18.66 -5.49 11.73
N GLY A 85 18.47 -4.34 11.07
CA GLY A 85 19.41 -3.21 11.08
C GLY A 85 19.36 -2.33 12.33
N ASN A 86 18.38 -2.51 13.22
CA ASN A 86 18.24 -1.73 14.46
C ASN A 86 18.82 -2.49 15.65
N ALA A 87 19.56 -1.79 16.51
CA ALA A 87 20.27 -2.40 17.66
C ALA A 87 19.36 -3.19 18.63
N ASN A 88 18.09 -2.83 18.73
CA ASN A 88 17.09 -3.45 19.60
C ASN A 88 16.04 -4.27 18.83
N TYR A 89 16.23 -4.48 17.53
CA TYR A 89 15.27 -5.16 16.65
C TYR A 89 13.85 -4.57 16.71
N SER A 90 13.74 -3.26 16.98
CA SER A 90 12.46 -2.56 17.01
C SER A 90 12.04 -2.10 15.62
N CYS A 91 10.76 -1.80 15.47
CA CYS A 91 10.28 -1.14 14.26
C CYS A 91 10.93 0.24 14.09
N SER A 92 11.22 0.63 12.84
CA SER A 92 11.55 2.02 12.50
C SER A 92 10.29 2.88 12.47
N GLU A 93 10.19 3.84 13.40
CA GLU A 93 9.04 4.75 13.44
C GLU A 93 9.02 5.76 12.29
N ASP A 94 10.18 6.16 11.77
CA ASP A 94 10.23 7.06 10.61
C ASP A 94 9.65 6.40 9.35
N LEU A 95 9.99 5.12 9.11
CA LEU A 95 9.40 4.33 8.02
C LEU A 95 7.91 4.08 8.21
N ASN A 96 7.48 3.83 9.45
CA ASN A 96 6.07 3.73 9.78
C ASN A 96 5.34 5.05 9.54
N ASN A 97 5.97 6.19 9.84
CA ASN A 97 5.41 7.52 9.60
C ASN A 97 5.31 7.85 8.11
N LEU A 98 6.31 7.46 7.31
CA LEU A 98 6.26 7.55 5.85
C LEU A 98 5.08 6.74 5.27
N SER A 99 4.87 5.53 5.78
CA SER A 99 3.72 4.67 5.41
C SER A 99 2.39 5.33 5.77
N LYS A 100 2.25 5.89 6.98
CA LYS A 100 1.04 6.62 7.41
C LYS A 100 0.78 7.83 6.51
N LEU A 101 1.82 8.60 6.20
CA LEU A 101 1.72 9.81 5.37
C LEU A 101 1.24 9.47 3.96
N PHE A 102 1.81 8.42 3.34
CA PHE A 102 1.31 7.91 2.06
C PHE A 102 -0.15 7.43 2.15
N ASN A 103 -0.53 6.70 3.19
CA ASN A 103 -1.90 6.22 3.37
C ASN A 103 -2.92 7.37 3.54
N VAL A 104 -2.52 8.50 4.14
CA VAL A 104 -3.35 9.72 4.18
C VAL A 104 -3.52 10.28 2.77
N ALA A 105 -2.42 10.50 2.04
CA ALA A 105 -2.45 11.01 0.67
C ALA A 105 -3.29 10.13 -0.27
N LEU A 106 -3.10 8.81 -0.20
CA LEU A 106 -3.85 7.84 -0.98
C LEU A 106 -5.35 7.93 -0.69
N ARG A 107 -5.77 7.97 0.59
CA ARG A 107 -7.20 8.08 0.94
C ARG A 107 -7.84 9.35 0.41
N MET A 108 -7.13 10.49 0.43
CA MET A 108 -7.62 11.73 -0.18
C MET A 108 -7.85 11.56 -1.67
N GLU A 109 -6.91 10.93 -2.37
CA GLU A 109 -7.02 10.71 -3.82
C GLU A 109 -8.10 9.70 -4.20
N LEU A 110 -8.28 8.64 -3.40
CA LEU A 110 -9.39 7.70 -3.56
C LEU A 110 -10.75 8.37 -3.31
N HIS A 111 -10.83 9.27 -2.32
CA HIS A 111 -12.03 10.07 -2.07
C HIS A 111 -12.36 10.97 -3.29
N HIS A 112 -11.35 11.64 -3.84
CA HIS A 112 -11.51 12.44 -5.07
C HIS A 112 -11.98 11.59 -6.26
N LEU A 113 -11.50 10.35 -6.41
CA LEU A 113 -12.00 9.44 -7.45
C LEU A 113 -13.45 9.06 -7.23
N ARG A 114 -13.85 8.75 -5.99
CA ARG A 114 -15.26 8.43 -5.66
C ARG A 114 -16.19 9.60 -5.98
N SER A 115 -15.80 10.84 -5.71
CA SER A 115 -16.63 12.02 -5.97
C SER A 115 -16.71 12.40 -7.46
N THR A 116 -15.66 12.14 -8.24
CA THR A 116 -15.59 12.55 -9.67
C THR A 116 -15.97 11.45 -10.66
N CYS A 117 -15.91 10.17 -10.27
CA CYS A 117 -16.15 9.04 -11.18
C CYS A 117 -17.49 8.35 -10.90
N ARG A 118 -18.51 8.69 -11.69
CA ARG A 118 -19.86 8.13 -11.56
C ARG A 118 -19.87 6.59 -11.59
N ARG A 119 -20.62 5.97 -10.66
CA ARG A 119 -20.76 4.51 -10.51
C ARG A 119 -19.43 3.78 -10.20
N MET A 120 -18.43 4.50 -9.69
CA MET A 120 -17.21 3.88 -9.19
C MET A 120 -17.42 3.46 -7.73
N ASN A 121 -17.11 2.20 -7.43
CA ASN A 121 -17.04 1.67 -6.08
C ASN A 121 -15.57 1.42 -5.75
N ILE A 122 -15.05 2.14 -4.76
CA ILE A 122 -13.72 1.88 -4.20
C ILE A 122 -13.92 1.40 -2.77
N LEU A 123 -13.25 0.33 -2.36
CA LEU A 123 -13.06 -0.08 -0.97
C LEU A 123 -11.58 0.16 -0.62
N TYR A 124 -11.33 0.81 0.51
CA TYR A 124 -9.98 0.97 1.05
C TYR A 124 -9.79 -0.02 2.21
N ILE A 125 -8.68 -0.74 2.21
CA ILE A 125 -8.30 -1.66 3.28
C ILE A 125 -7.15 -1.05 4.06
N ASP A 126 -7.37 -0.83 5.36
CA ASP A 126 -6.35 -0.30 6.27
C ASP A 126 -5.38 -1.39 6.72
N SER A 127 -4.45 -1.76 5.84
CA SER A 127 -3.41 -2.76 6.14
C SER A 127 -2.54 -2.36 7.33
N TYR A 128 -2.28 -1.05 7.51
CA TYR A 128 -1.52 -0.54 8.65
C TYR A 128 -2.23 -0.85 9.97
N GLY A 129 -3.52 -0.50 10.05
CA GLY A 129 -4.37 -0.79 11.20
C GLY A 129 -4.47 -2.28 11.50
N ILE A 130 -4.71 -3.11 10.46
CA ILE A 130 -4.76 -4.57 10.60
C ILE A 130 -3.45 -5.12 11.18
N ASN A 131 -2.31 -4.74 10.61
CA ASN A 131 -0.99 -5.15 11.13
C ASN A 131 -0.79 -4.71 12.58
N LYS A 132 -1.16 -3.47 12.93
CA LYS A 132 -1.04 -2.95 14.29
C LYS A 132 -1.89 -3.77 15.28
N VAL A 133 -3.14 -4.07 14.95
CA VAL A 133 -4.05 -4.83 15.82
C VAL A 133 -3.53 -6.25 16.02
N ILE A 134 -3.09 -6.93 14.95
CA ILE A 134 -2.52 -8.27 15.04
C ILE A 134 -1.28 -8.27 15.94
N THR A 135 -0.32 -7.38 15.68
CA THR A 135 0.93 -7.31 16.46
C THR A 135 0.73 -6.86 17.91
N SER A 136 -0.35 -6.17 18.23
CA SER A 136 -0.68 -5.75 19.61
C SER A 136 -1.39 -6.84 20.41
N SER A 137 -1.96 -7.86 19.77
CA SER A 137 -2.63 -8.98 20.43
C SER A 137 -2.42 -10.29 19.67
N PRO A 138 -1.16 -10.71 19.46
CA PRO A 138 -0.84 -11.77 18.49
C PRO A 138 -1.49 -13.11 18.82
N LEU A 139 -1.50 -13.50 20.10
CA LEU A 139 -2.12 -14.74 20.56
C LEU A 139 -3.64 -14.79 20.27
N LYS A 140 -4.34 -13.65 20.34
CA LYS A 140 -5.77 -13.57 20.00
C LYS A 140 -6.04 -13.93 18.54
N TYR A 141 -5.07 -13.68 17.67
CA TYR A 141 -5.13 -13.97 16.24
C TYR A 141 -4.33 -15.22 15.85
N GLY A 142 -3.86 -16.00 16.83
CA GLY A 142 -3.12 -17.26 16.60
C GLY A 142 -1.64 -17.11 16.25
N PHE A 143 -1.05 -15.92 16.42
CA PHE A 143 0.38 -15.70 16.18
C PHE A 143 1.20 -15.87 17.45
N THR A 144 2.29 -16.65 17.35
CA THR A 144 3.29 -16.83 18.42
C THR A 144 4.60 -16.08 18.16
N GLU A 145 4.90 -15.81 16.88
CA GLU A 145 6.05 -15.05 16.42
C GLU A 145 5.58 -13.84 15.59
N ILE A 146 6.14 -12.66 15.85
CA ILE A 146 5.75 -11.38 15.21
C ILE A 146 6.95 -10.54 14.74
N LYS A 147 8.18 -10.97 15.01
CA LYS A 147 9.42 -10.28 14.69
C LYS A 147 10.20 -11.02 13.59
N ALA A 148 10.40 -12.33 13.75
CA ALA A 148 11.20 -13.11 12.81
C ALA A 148 10.39 -13.52 11.56
N ALA A 149 11.06 -13.58 10.41
CA ALA A 149 10.49 -14.17 9.21
C ALA A 149 10.36 -15.70 9.37
N CYS A 150 9.35 -16.27 8.72
CA CYS A 150 9.12 -17.72 8.72
C CYS A 150 10.23 -18.48 7.96
N CYS A 151 10.82 -17.84 6.94
CA CYS A 151 11.90 -18.38 6.13
C CYS A 151 12.96 -17.30 5.87
N GLY A 152 14.21 -17.75 5.70
CA GLY A 152 15.38 -16.91 5.45
C GLY A 152 16.56 -17.35 6.30
N SER A 153 17.52 -16.45 6.50
CA SER A 153 18.75 -16.72 7.25
C SER A 153 19.19 -15.47 8.00
N GLY A 154 20.06 -15.59 9.00
CA GLY A 154 20.60 -14.44 9.72
C GLY A 154 19.67 -13.90 10.82
N VAL A 155 19.89 -12.66 11.23
CA VAL A 155 19.15 -12.02 12.32
C VAL A 155 17.67 -11.87 11.92
N LEU A 156 16.76 -12.34 12.78
CA LEU A 156 15.31 -12.40 12.52
C LEU A 156 14.92 -13.23 11.27
N ASN A 157 15.78 -14.16 10.82
CA ASN A 157 15.61 -14.91 9.56
C ASN A 157 15.42 -13.99 8.33
N ALA A 158 16.02 -12.80 8.33
CA ALA A 158 15.80 -11.77 7.32
C ALA A 158 16.94 -11.65 6.30
#